data_AF-A0A9P0N9E3-F1
#
_entry.id   AF-A0A9P0N9E3-F1
#
_cell.length_a   1.000
_cell.length_b   1.000
_cell.length_c   1.000
_cell.angle_alpha   90.00
_cell.angle_beta   90.00
_cell.angle_gamma   90.00
#
_symmetry.space_group_name_H-M   'P 1'
#
loop_
_entity.id
_entity.type
_entity.pdbx_description
1 polymer ?
#
loop_
_entity_poly.entity_id
_entity_poly.type
_entity_poly.pdbx_seq_one_letter_code
_entity_poly.pdbx_strand_id
1 'polypeptide(L)'
;MKLLLVLGVIASFSLALADQETLVLVDNLNIRETHSQFFKSLQDRGYTLTYKLADDPNLLLSKYGEYLYKNLIVFAPSVLEFGGQIDTEAITKFIDDGGNLLMAGNAAAGDVYREIASECGFEMDEESAAVIDHFNYDVSDDGEHTRIVVSPKNLISSPTIVGEQNTQPLLFEGTGLILDKDNTLVLPILTADSTAYSYNPKSQVKEYPHAVGRKTVLIAALQARNNARIVFSGSLFFFSDEAFNSGVAKVHGDKVSAAQSGNKALSVRLSQWAFGERGRLRVRNVDHHREGEKESSNTYTITDTVVYRIEIEELKNGKWQPFDANDVQLEFVRIDPFIRTTLKKKPNGVYEAIFKVPDVWGVYQFKVDYDRIGYTRLYHATQVSVRPLQHTQYERFIPSAYPYYVSAFSMMVGLFLFSFVFLYYKDDTKTKSE
;
A
#
# COMPACT_ATOMS: atom_id res chain seq x y z
N MET A 1 32.78 22.77 7.90
CA MET A 1 31.99 22.25 6.75
C MET A 1 32.38 20.84 6.30
N LYS A 2 33.66 20.46 6.24
CA LYS A 2 34.06 19.07 5.85
C LYS A 2 33.67 17.98 6.86
N LEU A 3 33.68 18.26 8.17
CA LEU A 3 33.31 17.27 9.20
C LEU A 3 31.79 16.97 9.25
N LEU A 4 30.95 17.98 9.03
CA LEU A 4 29.49 17.85 8.95
C LEU A 4 29.04 17.04 7.73
N LEU A 5 29.77 17.13 6.62
CA LEU A 5 29.48 16.39 5.40
C LEU A 5 29.84 14.90 5.54
N VAL A 6 30.90 14.58 6.30
CA VAL A 6 31.28 13.20 6.63
C VAL A 6 30.27 12.57 7.60
N LEU A 7 29.80 13.31 8.63
CA LEU A 7 28.75 12.82 9.52
C LEU A 7 27.42 12.57 8.79
N GLY A 8 27.03 13.44 7.86
CA GLY A 8 25.82 13.28 7.07
C GLY A 8 25.87 12.05 6.14
N VAL A 9 27.03 11.75 5.55
CA VAL A 9 27.22 10.56 4.70
C VAL A 9 27.20 9.27 5.53
N ILE A 10 27.80 9.28 6.73
CA ILE A 10 27.78 8.10 7.63
C ILE A 10 26.36 7.83 8.14
N ALA A 11 25.60 8.87 8.52
CA ALA A 11 24.20 8.71 8.95
C ALA A 11 23.27 8.22 7.82
N SER A 12 23.54 8.62 6.58
CA SER A 12 22.79 8.14 5.41
C SER A 12 23.10 6.68 5.06
N PHE A 13 24.35 6.24 5.27
CA PHE A 13 24.75 4.86 5.09
C PHE A 13 24.21 3.95 6.19
N SER A 14 24.19 4.38 7.46
CA SER A 14 23.62 3.58 8.55
C SER A 14 22.11 3.39 8.42
N LEU A 15 21.38 4.41 7.94
CA LEU A 15 19.95 4.29 7.62
C LEU A 15 19.68 3.32 6.45
N ALA A 16 20.58 3.24 5.47
CA ALA A 16 20.45 2.28 4.35
C ALA A 16 20.80 0.85 4.77
N LEU A 17 21.75 0.65 5.70
CA LEU A 17 22.07 -0.67 6.26
C LEU A 17 20.96 -1.19 7.19
N ALA A 18 20.29 -0.31 7.95
CA ALA A 18 19.24 -0.72 8.89
C ALA A 18 18.02 -1.34 8.20
N ASP A 19 17.69 -0.96 6.94
CA ASP A 19 16.54 -1.53 6.19
C ASP A 19 16.74 -3.01 5.79
N GLN A 20 17.97 -3.53 5.97
CA GLN A 20 18.39 -4.86 5.53
C GLN A 20 18.70 -5.84 6.70
N GLU A 21 18.63 -5.38 7.95
CA GLU A 21 18.80 -6.25 9.12
C GLU A 21 17.55 -7.09 9.35
N THR A 22 17.73 -8.42 9.32
CA THR A 22 16.64 -9.40 9.37
C THR A 22 16.91 -10.45 10.43
N LEU A 23 15.96 -10.62 11.35
CA LEU A 23 15.99 -11.72 12.32
C LEU A 23 15.30 -12.94 11.70
N VAL A 24 15.97 -14.09 11.78
CA VAL A 24 15.44 -15.38 11.33
C VAL A 24 15.31 -16.29 12.54
N LEU A 25 14.07 -16.60 12.91
CA LEU A 25 13.74 -17.58 13.93
C LEU A 25 13.54 -18.94 13.27
N VAL A 26 14.23 -19.95 13.79
CA VAL A 26 14.14 -21.33 13.31
C VAL A 26 13.85 -22.29 14.46
N ASP A 27 13.14 -23.38 14.18
CA ASP A 27 12.94 -24.47 15.14
C ASP A 27 14.26 -25.20 15.44
N ASN A 28 15.04 -25.44 14.39
CA ASN A 28 16.31 -26.13 14.47
C ASN A 28 17.30 -25.49 13.49
N LEU A 29 18.57 -25.42 13.86
CA LEU A 29 19.62 -24.84 13.03
C LEU A 29 19.79 -25.57 11.68
N ASN A 30 19.36 -26.83 11.58
CA ASN A 30 19.32 -27.58 10.31
C ASN A 30 18.45 -26.91 9.23
N ILE A 31 17.47 -26.08 9.60
CA ILE A 31 16.66 -25.32 8.64
C ILE A 31 17.52 -24.40 7.77
N ARG A 32 18.63 -23.91 8.31
CA ARG A 32 19.60 -23.10 7.56
C ARG A 32 20.22 -23.86 6.39
N GLU A 33 20.44 -25.17 6.55
CA GLU A 33 21.04 -26.02 5.51
C GLU A 33 19.98 -26.46 4.49
N THR A 34 18.78 -26.83 4.96
CA THR A 34 17.70 -27.30 4.08
C THR A 34 17.02 -26.19 3.27
N HIS A 35 17.14 -24.93 3.70
CA HIS A 35 16.59 -23.74 3.02
C HIS A 35 17.72 -22.80 2.53
N SER A 36 18.90 -23.37 2.27
CA SER A 36 20.11 -22.59 2.00
C SER A 36 19.98 -21.73 0.75
N GLN A 37 19.29 -22.18 -0.30
CA GLN A 37 19.11 -21.40 -1.52
C GLN A 37 18.24 -20.17 -1.29
N PHE A 38 17.19 -20.28 -0.47
CA PHE A 38 16.33 -19.14 -0.14
C PHE A 38 17.12 -18.08 0.63
N PHE A 39 17.80 -18.47 1.70
CA PHE A 39 18.59 -17.56 2.51
C PHE A 39 19.78 -16.97 1.77
N LYS A 40 20.46 -17.77 0.94
CA LYS A 40 21.52 -17.28 0.06
C LYS A 40 21.00 -16.21 -0.89
N SER A 41 19.79 -16.39 -1.44
CA SER A 41 19.18 -15.36 -2.30
C SER A 41 18.99 -14.03 -1.57
N LEU A 42 18.64 -14.05 -0.28
CA LEU A 42 18.50 -12.84 0.56
C LEU A 42 19.87 -12.21 0.81
N GLN A 43 20.87 -13.00 1.18
CA GLN A 43 22.23 -12.52 1.40
C GLN A 43 22.85 -11.91 0.13
N ASP A 44 22.64 -12.53 -1.03
CA ASP A 44 23.09 -12.03 -2.34
C ASP A 44 22.45 -10.68 -2.70
N ARG A 45 21.28 -10.36 -2.12
CA ARG A 45 20.59 -9.05 -2.27
C ARG A 45 21.00 -8.02 -1.21
N GLY A 46 21.88 -8.38 -0.28
CA GLY A 46 22.43 -7.47 0.74
C GLY A 46 21.78 -7.58 2.13
N TYR A 47 20.89 -8.54 2.36
CA TYR A 47 20.28 -8.72 3.69
C TYR A 47 21.28 -9.32 4.70
N THR A 48 21.33 -8.72 5.89
CA THR A 48 22.09 -9.24 7.02
C THR A 48 21.18 -10.14 7.85
N LEU A 49 21.35 -11.45 7.71
CA LEU A 49 20.52 -12.45 8.38
C LEU A 49 21.14 -12.86 9.73
N THR A 50 20.41 -12.64 10.82
CA THR A 50 20.75 -13.15 12.15
C THR A 50 19.89 -14.36 12.45
N TYR A 51 20.49 -15.54 12.58
CA TYR A 51 19.78 -16.77 12.92
C TYR A 51 19.75 -16.98 14.43
N LYS A 52 18.56 -17.25 14.97
CA LYS A 52 18.36 -17.65 16.37
C LYS A 52 17.33 -18.77 16.44
N LEU A 53 17.43 -19.58 17.49
CA LEU A 53 16.37 -20.53 17.81
C LEU A 53 15.15 -19.78 18.33
N ALA A 54 13.95 -20.25 18.01
CA ALA A 54 12.71 -19.59 18.40
C ALA A 54 12.47 -19.61 19.92
N ASP A 55 13.09 -20.55 20.65
CA ASP A 55 12.99 -20.73 22.11
C ASP A 55 14.14 -20.08 22.90
N ASP A 56 15.04 -19.32 22.23
CA ASP A 56 16.18 -18.69 22.91
C ASP A 56 15.72 -17.61 23.92
N PRO A 57 16.09 -17.72 25.21
CA PRO A 57 15.66 -16.77 26.24
C PRO A 57 16.24 -15.35 26.06
N ASN A 58 17.23 -15.15 25.19
CA ASN A 58 17.85 -13.86 24.92
C ASN A 58 17.32 -13.18 23.63
N LEU A 59 16.15 -13.61 23.15
CA LEU A 59 15.48 -13.01 22.01
C LEU A 59 14.91 -11.63 22.35
N LEU A 60 15.23 -10.67 21.49
CA LEU A 60 14.82 -9.27 21.60
C LEU A 60 14.56 -8.72 20.19
N LEU A 61 13.37 -8.16 19.96
CA LEU A 61 13.06 -7.42 18.72
C LEU A 61 13.41 -5.94 18.82
N SER A 62 13.23 -5.37 20.02
CA SER A 62 13.54 -3.97 20.31
C SER A 62 14.40 -3.85 21.56
N LYS A 63 15.16 -2.76 21.64
CA LYS A 63 15.96 -2.40 22.80
C LYS A 63 15.90 -0.90 23.00
N TYR A 64 15.52 -0.46 24.20
CA TYR A 64 15.36 0.96 24.54
C TYR A 64 14.42 1.75 23.61
N GLY A 65 13.38 1.09 23.08
CA GLY A 65 12.40 1.72 22.19
C GLY A 65 12.81 1.81 20.72
N GLU A 66 13.98 1.28 20.34
CA GLU A 66 14.40 1.13 18.95
C GLU A 66 14.36 -0.35 18.53
N TYR A 67 13.83 -0.62 17.35
CA TYR A 67 13.86 -1.96 16.76
C TYR A 67 15.25 -2.28 16.23
N LEU A 68 15.77 -3.45 16.62
CA LEU A 68 17.06 -3.95 16.14
C LEU A 68 16.98 -4.49 14.72
N TYR A 69 15.79 -4.91 14.30
CA TYR A 69 15.56 -5.53 12.99
C TYR A 69 14.42 -4.80 12.28
N LYS A 70 14.45 -4.77 10.94
CA LYS A 70 13.35 -4.24 10.12
C LYS A 70 12.46 -5.33 9.56
N ASN A 71 13.01 -6.53 9.40
CA ASN A 71 12.30 -7.68 8.88
C ASN A 71 12.43 -8.85 9.87
N LEU A 72 11.34 -9.60 10.02
CA LEU A 72 11.27 -10.81 10.82
C LEU A 72 10.87 -11.98 9.91
N ILE A 73 11.65 -13.06 9.97
CA ILE A 73 11.34 -14.33 9.31
C ILE A 73 11.14 -15.38 10.39
N VAL A 74 9.99 -16.06 10.38
CA VAL A 74 9.67 -17.12 11.35
C VAL A 74 9.45 -18.43 10.62
N PHE A 75 10.50 -19.27 10.64
CA PHE A 75 10.54 -20.64 10.13
C PHE A 75 10.64 -21.61 11.30
N ALA A 76 9.71 -21.47 12.25
CA ALA A 76 9.70 -22.22 13.50
C ALA A 76 8.30 -22.79 13.79
N PRO A 77 7.70 -23.56 12.87
CA PRO A 77 6.32 -24.00 13.00
C PRO A 77 6.04 -24.75 14.31
N SER A 78 6.97 -25.60 14.78
CA SER A 78 6.75 -26.45 15.95
C SER A 78 6.98 -25.75 17.30
N VAL A 79 7.18 -24.43 17.29
CA VAL A 79 7.36 -23.65 18.51
C VAL A 79 6.07 -23.61 19.34
N LEU A 80 6.18 -23.91 20.64
CA LEU A 80 5.07 -23.79 21.59
C LEU A 80 4.97 -22.37 22.14
N GLU A 81 6.11 -21.76 22.48
CA GLU A 81 6.23 -20.39 22.97
C GLU A 81 7.55 -19.79 22.47
N PHE A 82 7.53 -18.52 22.09
CA PHE A 82 8.77 -17.82 21.74
C PHE A 82 9.58 -17.49 23.00
N GLY A 83 10.90 -17.52 22.87
CA GLY A 83 11.82 -17.20 23.96
C GLY A 83 11.96 -15.69 24.21
N GLY A 84 12.45 -15.36 25.41
CA GLY A 84 12.88 -13.99 25.76
C GLY A 84 11.73 -13.00 25.91
N GLN A 85 11.79 -11.89 25.18
CA GLN A 85 10.76 -10.84 25.18
C GLN A 85 9.94 -10.85 23.87
N ILE A 86 10.00 -11.92 23.11
CA ILE A 86 9.19 -12.09 21.91
C ILE A 86 7.96 -12.89 22.32
N ASP A 87 6.79 -12.31 22.14
CA ASP A 87 5.49 -12.95 22.25
C ASP A 87 4.61 -12.48 21.08
N THR A 88 3.37 -12.98 21.01
CA THR A 88 2.40 -12.58 19.98
C THR A 88 2.19 -11.07 19.99
N GLU A 89 2.04 -10.45 21.16
CA GLU A 89 1.84 -9.01 21.32
C GLU A 89 3.01 -8.18 20.77
N ALA A 90 4.25 -8.58 21.08
CA ALA A 90 5.46 -7.91 20.59
C ALA A 90 5.59 -8.00 19.06
N ILE A 91 5.19 -9.12 18.45
CA ILE A 91 5.18 -9.28 16.99
C ILE A 91 4.11 -8.39 16.36
N THR A 92 2.89 -8.35 16.90
CA THR A 92 1.84 -7.43 16.43
C THR A 92 2.27 -5.97 16.55
N LYS A 93 2.89 -5.59 17.67
CA LYS A 93 3.42 -4.23 17.86
C LYS A 93 4.54 -3.90 16.86
N PHE A 94 5.42 -4.86 16.58
CA PHE A 94 6.45 -4.71 15.56
C PHE A 94 5.85 -4.44 14.17
N ILE A 95 4.75 -5.12 13.83
CA ILE A 95 4.00 -4.89 12.59
C ILE A 95 3.37 -3.50 12.60
N ASP A 96 2.72 -3.09 13.68
CA ASP A 96 2.08 -1.77 13.83
C ASP A 96 3.07 -0.60 13.70
N ASP A 97 4.32 -0.82 14.13
CA ASP A 97 5.41 0.15 14.00
C ASP A 97 6.13 0.09 12.63
N GLY A 98 5.65 -0.73 11.69
CA GLY A 98 6.11 -0.76 10.29
C GLY A 98 7.09 -1.88 9.95
N GLY A 99 7.28 -2.87 10.83
CA GLY A 99 8.09 -4.04 10.58
C GLY A 99 7.44 -5.00 9.57
N ASN A 100 8.25 -5.67 8.75
CA ASN A 100 7.75 -6.68 7.80
C ASN A 100 7.91 -8.09 8.38
N LEU A 101 6.93 -8.95 8.12
CA LEU A 101 6.90 -10.34 8.62
C LEU A 101 6.78 -11.32 7.46
N LEU A 102 7.61 -12.36 7.47
CA LEU A 102 7.44 -13.54 6.63
C LEU A 102 7.38 -14.78 7.53
N MET A 103 6.24 -15.45 7.54
CA MET A 103 5.98 -16.58 8.44
C MET A 103 5.63 -17.80 7.60
N ALA A 104 6.26 -18.93 7.90
CA ALA A 104 5.96 -20.20 7.23
C ALA A 104 5.61 -21.28 8.26
N GLY A 105 4.38 -21.79 8.17
CA GLY A 105 3.85 -22.87 8.99
C GLY A 105 4.02 -24.24 8.34
N ASN A 106 3.49 -25.28 8.96
CA ASN A 106 3.27 -26.60 8.39
C ASN A 106 2.15 -27.27 9.19
N ALA A 107 1.93 -28.58 9.02
CA ALA A 107 0.94 -29.32 9.81
C ALA A 107 1.27 -29.36 11.31
N ALA A 108 2.52 -29.13 11.73
CA ALA A 108 2.93 -29.12 13.14
C ALA A 108 2.82 -27.73 13.79
N ALA A 109 2.23 -26.75 13.10
CA ALA A 109 2.15 -25.41 13.63
C ALA A 109 1.09 -25.26 14.73
N GLY A 110 1.56 -24.82 15.89
CA GLY A 110 0.80 -24.76 17.15
C GLY A 110 -0.03 -23.48 17.34
N ASP A 111 -0.45 -23.25 18.59
CA ASP A 111 -1.35 -22.15 18.96
C ASP A 111 -0.77 -20.76 18.66
N VAL A 112 0.52 -20.53 18.89
CA VAL A 112 1.17 -19.23 18.65
C VAL A 112 1.09 -18.81 17.18
N TYR A 113 1.23 -19.76 16.26
CA TYR A 113 1.06 -19.51 14.82
C TYR A 113 -0.38 -19.12 14.48
N ARG A 114 -1.36 -19.80 15.08
CA ARG A 114 -2.79 -19.51 14.89
C ARG A 114 -3.18 -18.16 15.48
N GLU A 115 -2.65 -17.80 16.65
CA GLU A 115 -2.91 -16.51 17.29
C GLU A 115 -2.38 -15.35 16.43
N ILE A 116 -1.12 -15.42 15.99
CA ILE A 116 -0.53 -14.42 15.10
C ILE A 116 -1.28 -14.34 13.76
N ALA A 117 -1.69 -15.48 13.21
CA ALA A 117 -2.51 -15.52 12.00
C ALA A 117 -3.85 -14.79 12.22
N SER A 118 -4.53 -15.07 13.33
CA SER A 118 -5.82 -14.46 13.70
C SER A 118 -5.71 -12.95 13.89
N GLU A 119 -4.65 -12.47 14.55
CA GLU A 119 -4.37 -11.02 14.68
C GLU A 119 -4.13 -10.35 13.30
N CYS A 120 -3.61 -11.11 12.33
CA CYS A 120 -3.44 -10.64 10.95
C CYS A 120 -4.69 -10.85 10.06
N GLY A 121 -5.81 -11.33 10.59
CA GLY A 121 -7.04 -11.57 9.84
C GLY A 121 -7.02 -12.84 8.97
N PHE A 122 -6.17 -13.80 9.33
CA PHE A 122 -6.12 -15.13 8.74
C PHE A 122 -6.54 -16.16 9.77
N GLU A 123 -7.26 -17.19 9.35
CA GLU A 123 -7.59 -18.31 10.20
C GLU A 123 -6.83 -19.54 9.70
N MET A 124 -5.97 -20.06 10.55
CA MET A 124 -5.16 -21.24 10.25
C MET A 124 -5.80 -22.49 10.85
N ASP A 125 -5.71 -23.60 10.13
CA ASP A 125 -6.30 -24.87 10.57
C ASP A 125 -5.59 -25.45 11.82
N GLU A 126 -6.20 -26.48 12.41
CA GLU A 126 -5.71 -27.14 13.61
C GLU A 126 -4.35 -27.82 13.41
N GLU A 127 -3.66 -28.09 14.53
CA GLU A 127 -2.44 -28.88 14.50
C GLU A 127 -2.73 -30.30 13.96
N SER A 128 -1.81 -30.84 13.17
CA SER A 128 -1.93 -32.06 12.36
C SER A 128 -2.85 -31.97 11.15
N ALA A 129 -3.51 -30.83 10.88
CA ALA A 129 -4.24 -30.63 9.64
C ALA A 129 -3.27 -30.30 8.48
N ALA A 130 -3.55 -30.88 7.32
CA ALA A 130 -2.82 -30.63 6.10
C ALA A 130 -3.80 -30.43 4.93
N VAL A 131 -3.35 -29.71 3.91
CA VAL A 131 -4.11 -29.59 2.66
C VAL A 131 -3.95 -30.88 1.86
N ILE A 132 -5.07 -31.55 1.60
CA ILE A 132 -5.16 -32.82 0.89
C ILE A 132 -5.84 -32.58 -0.46
N ASP A 133 -5.26 -33.11 -1.54
CA ASP A 133 -5.89 -33.14 -2.86
C ASP A 133 -5.63 -34.47 -3.57
N HIS A 134 -6.65 -35.31 -3.64
CA HIS A 134 -6.53 -36.63 -4.27
C HIS A 134 -6.48 -36.60 -5.81
N PHE A 135 -6.70 -35.45 -6.45
CA PHE A 135 -6.64 -35.32 -7.91
C PHE A 135 -5.36 -34.62 -8.38
N ASN A 136 -4.83 -33.69 -7.57
CA ASN A 136 -3.71 -32.85 -7.94
C ASN A 136 -2.47 -33.07 -7.05
N TYR A 137 -2.13 -34.31 -6.73
CA TYR A 137 -0.91 -34.64 -5.97
C TYR A 137 0.27 -35.04 -6.87
N ASP A 138 1.47 -34.87 -6.35
CA ASP A 138 2.72 -35.20 -7.02
C ASP A 138 3.06 -36.70 -6.89
N VAL A 139 3.80 -37.26 -7.84
CA VAL A 139 4.30 -38.65 -7.79
C VAL A 139 5.23 -38.93 -6.61
N SER A 140 5.87 -37.89 -6.06
CA SER A 140 6.77 -37.99 -4.90
C SER A 140 6.07 -37.95 -3.55
N ASP A 141 4.73 -37.95 -3.55
CA ASP A 141 3.93 -37.99 -2.33
C ASP A 141 4.06 -39.34 -1.58
N ASP A 142 3.95 -39.31 -0.26
CA ASP A 142 4.10 -40.46 0.63
C ASP A 142 2.83 -41.36 0.72
N GLY A 143 1.78 -41.04 -0.05
CA GLY A 143 0.54 -41.81 -0.14
C GLY A 143 -0.64 -41.21 0.62
N GLU A 144 -0.45 -40.12 1.36
CA GLU A 144 -1.51 -39.38 2.06
C GLU A 144 -2.12 -38.26 1.18
N HIS A 145 -1.56 -38.02 -0.01
CA HIS A 145 -1.98 -37.00 -1.00
C HIS A 145 -1.91 -35.57 -0.44
N THR A 146 -0.90 -35.29 0.37
CA THR A 146 -0.65 -34.01 1.05
C THR A 146 0.35 -33.13 0.29
N ARG A 147 1.18 -33.72 -0.57
CA ARG A 147 2.06 -33.00 -1.49
C ARG A 147 1.30 -32.66 -2.76
N ILE A 148 0.72 -31.47 -2.76
CA ILE A 148 -0.15 -31.00 -3.84
C ILE A 148 0.61 -30.18 -4.89
N VAL A 149 0.20 -30.37 -6.13
CA VAL A 149 0.63 -29.63 -7.32
C VAL A 149 -0.38 -28.54 -7.60
N VAL A 150 0.01 -27.29 -7.41
CA VAL A 150 -0.86 -26.13 -7.60
C VAL A 150 -0.58 -25.48 -8.94
N SER A 151 -1.64 -25.24 -9.71
CA SER A 151 -1.52 -24.52 -10.97
C SER A 151 -1.19 -23.04 -10.74
N PRO A 152 -0.29 -22.43 -11.53
CA PRO A 152 0.00 -21.00 -11.42
C PRO A 152 -1.20 -20.11 -11.77
N LYS A 153 -2.24 -20.68 -12.39
CA LYS A 153 -3.51 -20.00 -12.65
C LYS A 153 -4.23 -19.56 -11.37
N ASN A 154 -3.93 -20.21 -10.24
CA ASN A 154 -4.52 -19.91 -8.94
C ASN A 154 -3.75 -18.82 -8.17
N LEU A 155 -2.71 -18.23 -8.78
CA LEU A 155 -2.01 -17.07 -8.26
C LEU A 155 -2.86 -15.79 -8.42
N ILE A 156 -2.68 -14.86 -7.49
CA ILE A 156 -3.23 -13.51 -7.59
C ILE A 156 -2.76 -12.81 -8.88
N SER A 157 -3.67 -12.07 -9.52
CA SER A 157 -3.36 -11.27 -10.69
C SER A 157 -2.66 -9.95 -10.32
N SER A 158 -1.41 -10.04 -9.84
CA SER A 158 -0.57 -8.88 -9.54
C SER A 158 0.91 -9.12 -9.87
N PRO A 159 1.43 -8.57 -10.98
CA PRO A 159 2.82 -8.76 -11.39
C PRO A 159 3.84 -8.14 -10.41
N THR A 160 3.39 -7.21 -9.57
CA THR A 160 4.23 -6.59 -8.53
C THR A 160 4.57 -7.60 -7.44
N ILE A 161 3.61 -8.45 -7.05
CA ILE A 161 3.75 -9.48 -6.00
C ILE A 161 4.37 -10.76 -6.56
N VAL A 162 3.76 -11.35 -7.60
CA VAL A 162 4.14 -12.70 -8.08
C VAL A 162 5.11 -12.69 -9.26
N GLY A 163 5.41 -11.52 -9.82
CA GLY A 163 6.21 -11.37 -11.04
C GLY A 163 5.40 -11.54 -12.32
N GLU A 164 6.05 -11.35 -13.47
CA GLU A 164 5.47 -11.72 -14.77
C GLU A 164 5.18 -13.22 -14.77
N GLN A 165 3.95 -13.59 -15.14
CA GLN A 165 3.28 -14.85 -14.77
C GLN A 165 4.24 -16.04 -14.66
N ASN A 166 4.39 -16.57 -13.44
CA ASN A 166 5.08 -17.84 -13.23
C ASN A 166 4.34 -18.91 -14.04
N THR A 167 5.00 -19.51 -15.03
CA THR A 167 4.38 -20.49 -15.91
C THR A 167 4.57 -21.92 -15.40
N GLN A 168 5.40 -22.12 -14.38
CA GLN A 168 5.75 -23.43 -13.85
C GLN A 168 4.85 -23.83 -12.68
N PRO A 169 4.35 -25.08 -12.64
CA PRO A 169 3.60 -25.61 -11.51
C PRO A 169 4.34 -25.47 -10.18
N LEU A 170 3.58 -25.32 -9.11
CA LEU A 170 4.09 -25.13 -7.75
C LEU A 170 3.85 -26.40 -6.93
N LEU A 171 4.79 -26.75 -6.07
CA LEU A 171 4.59 -27.79 -5.06
C LEU A 171 4.27 -27.14 -3.72
N PHE A 172 3.28 -27.67 -3.02
CA PHE A 172 2.90 -27.22 -1.69
C PHE A 172 2.66 -28.42 -0.80
N GLU A 173 3.14 -28.34 0.44
CA GLU A 173 2.94 -29.36 1.46
C GLU A 173 2.88 -28.65 2.82
N GLY A 174 1.69 -28.61 3.43
CA GLY A 174 1.46 -27.81 4.63
C GLY A 174 -0.01 -27.69 4.98
N THR A 175 -0.33 -26.74 5.85
CA THR A 175 -1.68 -26.47 6.33
C THR A 175 -2.42 -25.43 5.46
N GLY A 176 -3.74 -25.42 5.55
CA GLY A 176 -4.60 -24.46 4.87
C GLY A 176 -4.87 -23.21 5.71
N LEU A 177 -5.14 -22.11 5.03
CA LEU A 177 -5.59 -20.85 5.62
C LEU A 177 -6.96 -20.46 5.06
N ILE A 178 -7.73 -19.73 5.86
CA ILE A 178 -8.94 -19.02 5.45
C ILE A 178 -8.69 -17.53 5.70
N LEU A 179 -9.23 -16.70 4.81
CA LEU A 179 -9.20 -15.25 4.98
C LEU A 179 -10.52 -14.78 5.54
N ASP A 180 -10.47 -13.85 6.48
CA ASP A 180 -11.66 -13.11 6.87
C ASP A 180 -12.16 -12.25 5.69
N LYS A 181 -13.44 -12.38 5.37
CA LYS A 181 -14.07 -11.68 4.25
C LYS A 181 -14.33 -10.21 4.56
N ASP A 182 -14.45 -9.86 5.84
CA ASP A 182 -14.73 -8.49 6.26
C ASP A 182 -13.45 -7.63 6.24
N ASN A 183 -12.29 -8.28 6.26
CA ASN A 183 -11.00 -7.61 6.16
C ASN A 183 -10.65 -7.31 4.68
N THR A 184 -10.60 -6.03 4.32
CA THR A 184 -10.25 -5.61 2.95
C THR A 184 -8.74 -5.54 2.70
N LEU A 185 -7.90 -5.71 3.73
CA LEU A 185 -6.44 -5.57 3.65
C LEU A 185 -5.73 -6.90 3.35
N VAL A 186 -6.44 -8.02 3.48
CA VAL A 186 -5.91 -9.36 3.21
C VAL A 186 -5.94 -9.68 1.72
N LEU A 187 -4.92 -10.40 1.26
CA LEU A 187 -4.70 -10.75 -0.13
C LEU A 187 -4.44 -12.26 -0.23
N PRO A 188 -5.30 -13.04 -0.92
CA PRO A 188 -5.01 -14.44 -1.23
C PRO A 188 -3.96 -14.49 -2.34
N ILE A 189 -2.70 -14.78 -2.02
CA ILE A 189 -1.63 -14.83 -3.03
C ILE A 189 -1.73 -16.12 -3.84
N LEU A 190 -1.88 -17.26 -3.16
CA LEU A 190 -2.00 -18.58 -3.78
C LEU A 190 -3.18 -19.32 -3.15
N THR A 191 -4.11 -19.76 -4.00
CA THR A 191 -5.27 -20.56 -3.59
C THR A 191 -5.13 -22.01 -4.05
N ALA A 192 -5.74 -22.93 -3.31
CA ALA A 192 -5.79 -24.33 -3.70
C ALA A 192 -6.78 -24.56 -4.86
N ASP A 193 -6.69 -25.72 -5.50
CA ASP A 193 -7.65 -26.13 -6.52
C ASP A 193 -9.03 -26.47 -5.91
N SER A 194 -10.05 -26.52 -6.76
CA SER A 194 -11.44 -26.76 -6.30
C SER A 194 -11.68 -28.12 -5.65
N THR A 195 -10.75 -29.05 -5.81
CA THR A 195 -10.79 -30.41 -5.27
C THR A 195 -10.05 -30.57 -3.94
N ALA A 196 -9.28 -29.56 -3.52
CA ALA A 196 -8.50 -29.60 -2.29
C ALA A 196 -9.38 -29.32 -1.06
N TYR A 197 -9.00 -29.88 0.08
CA TYR A 197 -9.59 -29.56 1.38
C TYR A 197 -8.51 -29.68 2.47
N SER A 198 -8.69 -28.98 3.59
CA SER A 198 -7.77 -29.03 4.73
C SER A 198 -8.37 -29.88 5.84
N TYR A 199 -7.68 -30.94 6.25
CA TYR A 199 -8.09 -31.82 7.34
C TYR A 199 -6.91 -32.66 7.85
N ASN A 200 -7.08 -33.36 8.97
CA ASN A 200 -6.08 -34.30 9.45
C ASN A 200 -6.11 -35.61 8.62
N PRO A 201 -5.04 -35.97 7.89
CA PRO A 201 -5.01 -37.09 6.94
C PRO A 201 -5.20 -38.47 7.60
N LYS A 202 -4.91 -38.58 8.89
CA LYS A 202 -5.01 -39.84 9.65
C LYS A 202 -6.41 -40.07 10.22
N SER A 203 -7.28 -39.07 10.15
CA SER A 203 -8.60 -39.09 10.75
C SER A 203 -9.70 -39.15 9.69
N GLN A 204 -10.80 -39.83 10.01
CA GLN A 204 -11.96 -39.85 9.12
C GLN A 204 -12.68 -38.50 9.18
N VAL A 205 -12.96 -37.92 8.01
CA VAL A 205 -13.76 -36.69 7.89
C VAL A 205 -15.18 -36.95 8.41
N LYS A 206 -15.49 -36.41 9.59
CA LYS A 206 -16.82 -36.49 10.22
C LYS A 206 -17.55 -35.16 10.19
N GLU A 207 -16.80 -34.07 10.31
CA GLU A 207 -17.29 -32.70 10.34
C GLU A 207 -16.94 -32.00 9.04
N TYR A 208 -17.57 -30.85 8.80
CA TYR A 208 -17.22 -30.04 7.65
C TYR A 208 -15.77 -29.56 7.80
N PRO A 209 -14.86 -29.87 6.87
CA PRO A 209 -13.47 -29.47 6.98
C PRO A 209 -13.34 -27.95 7.06
N HIS A 210 -12.30 -27.47 7.75
CA HIS A 210 -12.03 -26.05 7.98
C HIS A 210 -12.08 -25.28 6.65
N ALA A 211 -11.19 -25.63 5.73
CA ALA A 211 -11.11 -25.04 4.40
C ALA A 211 -11.44 -26.07 3.30
N VAL A 212 -12.31 -25.70 2.36
CA VAL A 212 -12.74 -26.58 1.26
C VAL A 212 -12.72 -25.82 -0.08
N GLY A 213 -12.16 -26.48 -1.09
CA GLY A 213 -12.06 -26.03 -2.47
C GLY A 213 -11.17 -24.79 -2.62
N ARG A 214 -11.56 -23.89 -3.54
CA ARG A 214 -10.80 -22.66 -3.85
C ARG A 214 -10.74 -21.64 -2.70
N LYS A 215 -11.51 -21.83 -1.64
CA LYS A 215 -11.44 -20.96 -0.45
C LYS A 215 -10.23 -21.29 0.41
N THR A 216 -9.64 -22.46 0.25
CA THR A 216 -8.39 -22.83 0.90
C THR A 216 -7.26 -21.99 0.34
N VAL A 217 -6.73 -21.09 1.15
CA VAL A 217 -5.59 -20.24 0.82
C VAL A 217 -4.33 -20.93 1.31
N LEU A 218 -3.34 -21.03 0.44
CA LEU A 218 -2.06 -21.69 0.73
C LEU A 218 -1.00 -20.67 1.16
N ILE A 219 -1.02 -19.50 0.50
CA ILE A 219 -0.18 -18.34 0.83
C ILE A 219 -1.08 -17.12 0.88
N ALA A 220 -1.11 -16.47 2.04
CA ALA A 220 -1.83 -15.24 2.31
C ALA A 220 -0.84 -14.08 2.51
N ALA A 221 -1.30 -12.87 2.25
CA ALA A 221 -0.59 -11.66 2.64
C ALA A 221 -1.53 -10.61 3.21
N LEU A 222 -0.99 -9.73 4.05
CA LEU A 222 -1.68 -8.55 4.54
C LEU A 222 -0.80 -7.34 4.29
N GLN A 223 -1.41 -6.28 3.77
CA GLN A 223 -0.79 -4.97 3.73
C GLN A 223 -1.49 -4.05 4.72
N ALA A 224 -0.82 -3.73 5.81
CA ALA A 224 -1.38 -2.91 6.88
C ALA A 224 -1.50 -1.44 6.45
N ARG A 225 -2.25 -0.65 7.24
CA ARG A 225 -2.49 0.78 6.94
C ARG A 225 -1.23 1.64 7.00
N ASN A 226 -0.26 1.24 7.80
CA ASN A 226 1.09 1.82 7.86
C ASN A 226 2.01 1.33 6.72
N ASN A 227 1.48 0.50 5.80
CA ASN A 227 2.19 -0.18 4.72
C ASN A 227 3.20 -1.27 5.15
N ALA A 228 3.12 -1.78 6.38
CA ALA A 228 3.79 -3.02 6.75
C ALA A 228 3.26 -4.19 5.93
N ARG A 229 4.14 -5.11 5.54
CA ARG A 229 3.80 -6.27 4.71
C ARG A 229 4.04 -7.55 5.48
N ILE A 230 2.99 -8.35 5.54
CA ILE A 230 3.04 -9.69 6.11
C ILE A 230 2.78 -10.68 4.99
N VAL A 231 3.61 -11.72 4.92
CA VAL A 231 3.35 -12.91 4.09
C VAL A 231 3.28 -14.11 5.01
N PHE A 232 2.16 -14.81 4.97
CA PHE A 232 1.93 -16.03 5.72
C PHE A 232 1.80 -17.19 4.74
N SER A 233 2.72 -18.15 4.81
CA SER A 233 2.68 -19.40 4.04
C SER A 233 2.27 -20.54 4.96
N GLY A 234 1.29 -21.34 4.55
CA GLY A 234 0.94 -22.56 5.27
C GLY A 234 1.99 -23.68 5.17
N SER A 235 3.06 -23.46 4.40
CA SER A 235 4.10 -24.45 4.12
C SER A 235 5.51 -23.86 4.25
N LEU A 236 6.30 -24.45 5.15
CA LEU A 236 7.74 -24.27 5.27
C LEU A 236 8.46 -24.97 4.10
N PHE A 237 7.99 -26.18 3.74
CA PHE A 237 8.49 -26.94 2.59
C PHE A 237 8.51 -26.11 1.29
N PHE A 238 7.55 -25.20 1.12
CA PHE A 238 7.50 -24.29 -0.03
C PHE A 238 8.79 -23.50 -0.28
N PHE A 239 9.55 -23.18 0.79
CA PHE A 239 10.80 -22.42 0.73
C PHE A 239 12.06 -23.29 0.77
N SER A 240 11.90 -24.62 0.81
CA SER A 240 13.00 -25.57 0.94
C SER A 240 13.78 -25.77 -0.36
N ASP A 241 15.04 -26.18 -0.23
CA ASP A 241 15.90 -26.53 -1.36
C ASP A 241 15.38 -27.77 -2.11
N GLU A 242 14.69 -28.67 -1.40
CA GLU A 242 14.01 -29.84 -1.99
C GLU A 242 12.93 -29.38 -2.96
N ALA A 243 12.00 -28.54 -2.50
CA ALA A 243 10.92 -28.02 -3.33
C ALA A 243 11.47 -27.21 -4.52
N PHE A 244 12.57 -26.48 -4.36
CA PHE A 244 13.18 -25.69 -5.44
C PHE A 244 13.85 -26.53 -6.53
N ASN A 245 14.34 -27.72 -6.20
CA ASN A 245 15.08 -28.58 -7.11
C ASN A 245 14.26 -29.76 -7.64
N SER A 246 13.14 -30.08 -7.00
CA SER A 246 12.25 -31.15 -7.42
C SER A 246 11.58 -30.83 -8.76
N GLY A 247 11.52 -31.83 -9.63
CA GLY A 247 10.59 -31.83 -10.75
C GLY A 247 9.15 -31.99 -10.25
N VAL A 248 8.19 -31.52 -11.03
CA VAL A 248 6.77 -31.69 -10.75
C VAL A 248 6.23 -32.70 -11.75
N ALA A 249 5.57 -33.74 -11.26
CA ALA A 249 4.84 -34.68 -12.10
C ALA A 249 3.53 -35.07 -11.41
N LYS A 250 2.44 -34.57 -11.98
CA LYS A 250 1.08 -34.85 -11.48
C LYS A 250 0.66 -36.28 -11.81
N VAL A 251 0.11 -37.00 -10.82
CA VAL A 251 -0.33 -38.41 -11.00
C VAL A 251 -1.60 -38.53 -11.85
N HIS A 252 -2.57 -37.63 -11.64
CA HIS A 252 -3.89 -37.67 -12.29
C HIS A 252 -4.17 -36.42 -13.16
N GLY A 253 -4.79 -36.64 -14.34
CA GLY A 253 -5.26 -35.57 -15.25
C GLY A 253 -4.33 -35.28 -16.44
N ASP A 254 -4.44 -34.05 -17.00
CA ASP A 254 -3.48 -33.54 -18.00
C ASP A 254 -2.08 -33.69 -17.42
N LYS A 255 -1.20 -34.42 -18.11
CA LYS A 255 0.17 -34.74 -17.67
C LYS A 255 1.03 -33.48 -17.57
N VAL A 256 0.75 -32.64 -16.58
CA VAL A 256 1.54 -31.47 -16.24
C VAL A 256 2.81 -31.99 -15.60
N SER A 257 3.88 -31.97 -16.38
CA SER A 257 5.22 -32.32 -15.94
C SER A 257 6.17 -31.16 -16.21
N ALA A 258 6.92 -30.75 -15.19
CA ALA A 258 7.97 -29.76 -15.32
C ALA A 258 9.26 -30.32 -14.71
N ALA A 259 10.39 -30.06 -15.37
CA ALA A 259 11.70 -30.51 -14.88
C ALA A 259 12.09 -29.84 -13.55
N GLN A 260 11.51 -28.66 -13.27
CA GLN A 260 11.73 -27.91 -12.05
C GLN A 260 10.43 -27.22 -11.64
N SER A 261 10.19 -27.13 -10.33
CA SER A 261 9.06 -26.40 -9.77
C SER A 261 9.23 -24.88 -9.93
N GLY A 262 8.10 -24.16 -9.98
CA GLY A 262 8.06 -22.71 -9.96
C GLY A 262 8.34 -22.09 -8.57
N ASN A 263 8.59 -22.89 -7.53
CA ASN A 263 8.66 -22.44 -6.14
C ASN A 263 9.77 -21.42 -5.92
N LYS A 264 10.97 -21.69 -6.45
CA LYS A 264 12.12 -20.79 -6.30
C LYS A 264 11.84 -19.40 -6.85
N ALA A 265 11.27 -19.34 -8.05
CA ALA A 265 10.91 -18.09 -8.70
C ALA A 265 9.88 -17.33 -7.84
N LEU A 266 8.82 -17.99 -7.39
CA LEU A 266 7.78 -17.36 -6.58
C LEU A 266 8.32 -16.90 -5.21
N SER A 267 9.04 -17.75 -4.47
CA SER A 267 9.60 -17.43 -3.15
C SER A 267 10.53 -16.22 -3.18
N VAL A 268 11.34 -16.07 -4.24
CA VAL A 268 12.16 -14.86 -4.42
C VAL A 268 11.27 -13.64 -4.63
N ARG A 269 10.25 -13.70 -5.48
CA ARG A 269 9.33 -12.56 -5.70
C ARG A 269 8.54 -12.19 -4.45
N LEU A 270 8.07 -13.17 -3.70
CA LEU A 270 7.37 -12.98 -2.43
C LEU A 270 8.26 -12.27 -1.42
N SER A 271 9.51 -12.71 -1.24
CA SER A 271 10.45 -12.05 -0.32
C SER A 271 10.79 -10.61 -0.77
N GLN A 272 10.95 -10.37 -2.08
CA GLN A 272 11.16 -9.03 -2.62
C GLN A 272 9.97 -8.10 -2.35
N TRP A 273 8.75 -8.63 -2.44
CA TRP A 273 7.55 -7.86 -2.12
C TRP A 273 7.42 -7.67 -0.60
N ALA A 274 7.54 -8.72 0.21
CA ALA A 274 7.42 -8.68 1.67
C ALA A 274 8.38 -7.67 2.32
N PHE A 275 9.65 -7.65 1.91
CA PHE A 275 10.65 -6.73 2.47
C PHE A 275 10.72 -5.37 1.74
N GLY A 276 9.77 -5.11 0.85
CA GLY A 276 9.62 -3.81 0.21
C GLY A 276 10.69 -3.47 -0.83
N GLU A 277 11.35 -4.45 -1.44
CA GLU A 277 12.20 -4.20 -2.61
C GLU A 277 11.38 -3.81 -3.85
N ARG A 278 10.12 -4.26 -3.92
CA ARG A 278 9.20 -4.05 -5.05
C ARG A 278 7.92 -3.35 -4.60
N GLY A 279 7.31 -2.60 -5.51
CA GLY A 279 6.00 -1.98 -5.27
C GLY A 279 5.99 -0.91 -4.17
N ARG A 280 7.16 -0.33 -3.81
CA ARG A 280 7.19 0.85 -2.93
C ARG A 280 6.99 2.11 -3.76
N LEU A 281 6.00 2.90 -3.37
CA LEU A 281 5.73 4.23 -3.91
C LEU A 281 6.02 5.28 -2.85
N ARG A 282 6.46 6.45 -3.28
CA ARG A 282 6.57 7.64 -2.42
C ARG A 282 6.15 8.90 -3.16
N VAL A 283 5.64 9.85 -2.39
CA VAL A 283 5.48 11.24 -2.85
C VAL A 283 6.80 11.95 -2.63
N ARG A 284 7.37 12.52 -3.69
CA ARG A 284 8.60 13.31 -3.60
C ARG A 284 8.32 14.76 -3.29
N ASN A 285 7.40 15.36 -4.04
CA ASN A 285 7.05 16.77 -3.90
C ASN A 285 5.62 17.01 -4.35
N VAL A 286 4.99 18.03 -3.77
CA VAL A 286 3.66 18.50 -4.14
C VAL A 286 3.71 20.00 -4.31
N ASP A 287 3.11 20.50 -5.39
CA ASP A 287 3.06 21.91 -5.71
C ASP A 287 1.66 22.27 -6.21
N HIS A 288 1.13 23.41 -5.76
CA HIS A 288 -0.16 23.92 -6.20
C HIS A 288 -0.16 25.44 -6.24
N HIS A 289 -0.61 26.02 -7.35
CA HIS A 289 -0.57 27.46 -7.61
C HIS A 289 -1.73 27.88 -8.52
N ARG A 290 -2.04 29.19 -8.57
CA ARG A 290 -2.99 29.72 -9.55
C ARG A 290 -2.38 29.63 -10.95
N GLU A 291 -3.22 29.43 -11.96
CA GLU A 291 -2.76 29.44 -13.34
C GLU A 291 -2.09 30.79 -13.70
N GLY A 292 -0.85 30.72 -14.20
CA GLY A 292 -0.04 31.90 -14.53
C GLY A 292 0.88 32.39 -13.40
N GLU A 293 0.66 31.96 -12.16
CA GLU A 293 1.57 32.19 -11.03
C GLU A 293 2.58 31.04 -10.90
N LYS A 294 3.71 31.27 -10.22
CA LYS A 294 4.72 30.22 -9.92
C LYS A 294 4.84 29.89 -8.44
N GLU A 295 4.29 30.74 -7.59
CA GLU A 295 4.36 30.56 -6.14
C GLU A 295 3.13 29.81 -5.65
N SER A 296 3.35 28.91 -4.70
CA SER A 296 2.25 28.19 -4.08
C SER A 296 1.48 29.12 -3.15
N SER A 297 0.15 28.98 -3.17
CA SER A 297 -0.74 29.76 -2.32
C SER A 297 -1.67 28.85 -1.56
N ASN A 298 -1.78 29.09 -0.26
CA ASN A 298 -2.72 28.38 0.60
C ASN A 298 -4.12 29.01 0.59
N THR A 299 -4.31 30.10 -0.16
CA THR A 299 -5.58 30.82 -0.25
C THR A 299 -5.98 31.10 -1.70
N TYR A 300 -7.08 30.50 -2.12
CA TYR A 300 -7.69 30.68 -3.45
C TYR A 300 -8.98 31.48 -3.34
N THR A 301 -9.36 32.16 -4.41
CA THR A 301 -10.71 32.72 -4.55
C THR A 301 -11.64 31.70 -5.19
N ILE A 302 -12.95 31.83 -4.92
CA ILE A 302 -13.97 31.12 -5.69
C ILE A 302 -13.72 31.35 -7.18
N THR A 303 -13.92 30.31 -7.99
CA THR A 303 -13.75 30.36 -9.44
C THR A 303 -12.32 30.59 -9.96
N ASP A 304 -11.29 30.59 -9.10
CA ASP A 304 -9.89 30.56 -9.55
C ASP A 304 -9.59 29.28 -10.35
N THR A 305 -8.76 29.40 -11.39
CA THR A 305 -8.14 28.22 -12.02
C THR A 305 -6.86 27.86 -11.27
N VAL A 306 -6.79 26.62 -10.81
CA VAL A 306 -5.66 26.10 -10.02
C VAL A 306 -4.98 24.98 -10.77
N VAL A 307 -3.64 24.99 -10.71
CA VAL A 307 -2.76 23.93 -11.19
C VAL A 307 -2.27 23.16 -9.97
N TYR A 308 -2.52 21.85 -9.93
CA TYR A 308 -2.01 20.93 -8.93
C TYR A 308 -1.01 19.98 -9.56
N ARG A 309 0.13 19.76 -8.90
CA ARG A 309 1.22 18.88 -9.32
C ARG A 309 1.67 17.99 -8.17
N ILE A 310 1.85 16.71 -8.46
CA ILE A 310 2.43 15.74 -7.52
C ILE A 310 3.48 14.89 -8.23
N GLU A 311 4.65 14.77 -7.61
CA GLU A 311 5.75 13.92 -8.07
C GLU A 311 5.69 12.58 -7.33
N ILE A 312 5.50 11.49 -8.08
CA ILE A 312 5.45 10.13 -7.54
C ILE A 312 6.63 9.33 -8.06
N GLU A 313 7.34 8.67 -7.15
CA GLU A 313 8.48 7.81 -7.46
C GLU A 313 8.21 6.37 -7.00
N GLU A 314 8.70 5.41 -7.77
CA GLU A 314 8.68 3.98 -7.49
C GLU A 314 10.10 3.47 -7.24
N LEU A 315 10.27 2.63 -6.23
CA LEU A 315 11.54 1.97 -5.97
C LEU A 315 11.73 0.77 -6.93
N LYS A 316 12.71 0.86 -7.84
CA LYS A 316 13.12 -0.24 -8.72
C LYS A 316 14.61 -0.49 -8.59
N ASN A 317 15.00 -1.73 -8.28
CA ASN A 317 16.41 -2.14 -8.15
C ASN A 317 17.22 -1.22 -7.23
N GLY A 318 16.64 -0.85 -6.08
CA GLY A 318 17.28 0.03 -5.09
C GLY A 318 17.38 1.51 -5.48
N LYS A 319 16.81 1.91 -6.63
CA LYS A 319 16.79 3.31 -7.09
C LYS A 319 15.36 3.81 -7.25
N TRP A 320 15.10 5.01 -6.75
CA TRP A 320 13.84 5.70 -6.97
C TRP A 320 13.78 6.21 -8.41
N GLN A 321 12.73 5.81 -9.12
CA GLN A 321 12.49 6.15 -10.52
C GLN A 321 11.09 6.77 -10.65
N PRO A 322 10.84 7.61 -11.68
CA PRO A 322 9.51 8.12 -11.97
C PRO A 322 8.46 7.02 -12.05
N PHE A 323 7.38 7.15 -11.28
CA PHE A 323 6.26 6.20 -11.33
C PHE A 323 5.43 6.43 -12.60
N ASP A 324 4.96 5.33 -13.20
CA ASP A 324 4.20 5.34 -14.43
C ASP A 324 2.83 4.68 -14.25
N ALA A 325 1.79 5.51 -14.17
CA ALA A 325 0.39 5.09 -14.09
C ALA A 325 -0.49 6.09 -14.85
N ASN A 326 -1.64 5.61 -15.34
CA ASN A 326 -2.60 6.45 -16.08
C ASN A 326 -3.87 6.75 -15.26
N ASP A 327 -3.97 6.20 -14.05
CA ASP A 327 -5.19 6.12 -13.24
C ASP A 327 -5.05 6.82 -11.88
N VAL A 328 -4.03 7.68 -11.71
CA VAL A 328 -3.88 8.51 -10.51
C VAL A 328 -4.94 9.61 -10.52
N GLN A 329 -5.71 9.71 -9.43
CA GLN A 329 -6.81 10.67 -9.31
C GLN A 329 -6.53 11.70 -8.22
N LEU A 330 -6.94 12.93 -8.49
CA LEU A 330 -7.01 14.01 -7.52
C LEU A 330 -8.47 14.25 -7.14
N GLU A 331 -8.71 14.35 -5.84
CA GLU A 331 -9.98 14.79 -5.27
C GLU A 331 -9.80 16.17 -4.62
N PHE A 332 -10.71 17.09 -4.89
CA PHE A 332 -10.82 18.36 -4.17
C PHE A 332 -12.03 18.28 -3.24
N VAL A 333 -11.76 18.13 -1.94
CA VAL A 333 -12.72 17.66 -0.94
C VAL A 333 -12.92 18.70 0.15
N ARG A 334 -14.14 18.79 0.70
CA ARG A 334 -14.40 19.49 1.97
C ARG A 334 -14.94 18.53 3.03
N ILE A 335 -16.16 18.04 2.78
CA ILE A 335 -16.75 16.88 3.49
C ILE A 335 -16.82 15.76 2.45
N ASP A 336 -17.45 16.07 1.32
CA ASP A 336 -17.54 15.22 0.14
C ASP A 336 -16.65 15.76 -1.00
N PRO A 337 -16.26 14.92 -1.97
CA PRO A 337 -15.49 15.36 -3.13
C PRO A 337 -16.34 16.24 -4.05
N PHE A 338 -15.96 17.51 -4.21
CA PHE A 338 -16.59 18.44 -5.15
C PHE A 338 -16.09 18.21 -6.57
N ILE A 339 -14.79 17.90 -6.70
CA ILE A 339 -14.13 17.66 -7.98
C ILE A 339 -13.31 16.39 -7.83
N ARG A 340 -13.44 15.48 -8.80
CA ARG A 340 -12.58 14.32 -8.97
C ARG A 340 -12.07 14.29 -10.40
N THR A 341 -10.76 14.33 -10.58
CA THR A 341 -10.13 14.37 -11.91
C THR A 341 -8.92 13.47 -11.97
N THR A 342 -8.77 12.72 -13.06
CA THR A 342 -7.55 11.96 -13.34
C THR A 342 -6.41 12.90 -13.69
N LEU A 343 -5.27 12.74 -13.02
CA LEU A 343 -4.09 13.55 -13.25
C LEU A 343 -3.44 13.19 -14.60
N LYS A 344 -3.04 14.20 -15.37
CA LYS A 344 -2.32 14.02 -16.63
C LYS A 344 -0.84 13.83 -16.33
N LYS A 345 -0.28 12.73 -16.82
CA LYS A 345 1.15 12.44 -16.73
C LYS A 345 1.97 13.47 -17.51
N LYS A 346 3.05 13.95 -16.88
CA LYS A 346 4.10 14.79 -17.46
C LYS A 346 5.44 14.05 -17.40
N PRO A 347 6.50 14.55 -18.07
CA PRO A 347 7.84 13.98 -17.94
C PRO A 347 8.30 13.93 -16.47
N ASN A 348 9.21 13.01 -16.16
CA ASN A 348 9.84 12.85 -14.83
C ASN A 348 8.89 12.42 -13.69
N GLY A 349 7.76 11.80 -13.98
CA GLY A 349 6.87 11.25 -12.92
C GLY A 349 6.02 12.31 -12.22
N VAL A 350 5.91 13.48 -12.85
CA VAL A 350 5.01 14.56 -12.43
C VAL A 350 3.61 14.25 -12.95
N TYR A 351 2.62 14.38 -12.08
CA TYR A 351 1.20 14.25 -12.38
C TYR A 351 0.54 15.60 -12.18
N GLU A 352 -0.14 16.12 -13.21
CA GLU A 352 -0.70 17.47 -13.23
C GLU A 352 -2.20 17.45 -13.49
N ALA A 353 -2.97 18.25 -12.75
CA ALA A 353 -4.34 18.61 -13.10
C ALA A 353 -4.52 20.12 -13.04
N ILE A 354 -5.33 20.63 -13.97
CA ILE A 354 -5.73 22.03 -14.04
C ILE A 354 -7.25 22.04 -13.96
N PHE A 355 -7.80 22.71 -12.95
CA PHE A 355 -9.24 22.76 -12.74
C PHE A 355 -9.66 24.07 -12.10
N LYS A 356 -10.97 24.36 -12.17
CA LYS A 356 -11.57 25.56 -11.61
C LYS A 356 -12.16 25.28 -10.23
N VAL A 357 -11.83 26.11 -9.25
CA VAL A 357 -12.34 26.01 -7.88
C VAL A 357 -13.86 26.24 -7.86
N PRO A 358 -14.64 25.44 -7.09
CA PRO A 358 -16.09 25.60 -7.00
C PRO A 358 -16.50 26.96 -6.39
N ASP A 359 -17.76 27.33 -6.60
CA ASP A 359 -18.35 28.58 -6.09
C ASP A 359 -18.67 28.54 -4.59
N VAL A 360 -18.52 27.38 -3.96
CA VAL A 360 -18.72 27.22 -2.52
C VAL A 360 -17.41 27.51 -1.80
N TRP A 361 -17.37 28.58 -1.01
CA TRP A 361 -16.21 28.91 -0.19
C TRP A 361 -16.10 28.01 1.05
N GLY A 362 -14.91 27.97 1.64
CA GLY A 362 -14.61 27.15 2.81
C GLY A 362 -13.19 26.60 2.80
N VAL A 363 -12.90 25.70 3.73
CA VAL A 363 -11.63 24.98 3.79
C VAL A 363 -11.77 23.71 2.95
N TYR A 364 -10.84 23.51 2.02
CA TYR A 364 -10.78 22.33 1.15
C TYR A 364 -9.46 21.58 1.36
N GLN A 365 -9.40 20.37 0.82
CA GLN A 365 -8.20 19.56 0.75
C GLN A 365 -8.02 19.03 -0.67
N PHE A 366 -6.81 19.19 -1.20
CA PHE A 366 -6.33 18.36 -2.30
C PHE A 366 -6.00 17.00 -1.73
N LYS A 367 -6.62 15.95 -2.24
CA LYS A 367 -6.44 14.58 -1.75
C LYS A 367 -6.07 13.67 -2.92
N VAL A 368 -4.96 12.97 -2.77
CA VAL A 368 -4.52 11.91 -3.68
C VAL A 368 -4.41 10.63 -2.83
N ASP A 369 -5.32 9.69 -3.08
CA ASP A 369 -5.32 8.37 -2.46
C ASP A 369 -5.14 7.33 -3.58
N TYR A 370 -3.94 6.77 -3.68
CA TYR A 370 -3.61 5.75 -4.67
C TYR A 370 -3.44 4.41 -3.96
N ASP A 371 -4.47 3.58 -4.08
CA ASP A 371 -4.54 2.25 -3.50
C ASP A 371 -4.71 1.21 -4.62
N ARG A 372 -3.67 0.39 -4.82
CA ARG A 372 -3.60 -0.66 -5.85
C ARG A 372 -2.91 -1.89 -5.30
N ILE A 373 -3.45 -3.06 -5.64
CA ILE A 373 -2.94 -4.36 -5.16
C ILE A 373 -1.46 -4.52 -5.50
N GLY A 374 -0.64 -4.73 -4.47
CA GLY A 374 0.80 -4.95 -4.57
C GLY A 374 1.65 -3.68 -4.48
N TYR A 375 1.04 -2.49 -4.55
CA TYR A 375 1.73 -1.22 -4.35
C TYR A 375 1.49 -0.67 -2.93
N THR A 376 2.45 0.07 -2.40
CA THR A 376 2.27 0.89 -1.19
C THR A 376 1.09 1.85 -1.39
N ARG A 377 0.18 1.90 -0.42
CA ARG A 377 -0.91 2.87 -0.42
C ARG A 377 -0.32 4.26 -0.23
N LEU A 378 -0.50 5.10 -1.24
CA LEU A 378 -0.02 6.46 -1.24
C LEU A 378 -1.18 7.38 -0.90
N TYR A 379 -1.11 7.99 0.28
CA TYR A 379 -2.08 8.95 0.76
C TYR A 379 -1.40 10.30 0.97
N HIS A 380 -1.85 11.32 0.24
CA HIS A 380 -1.39 12.70 0.44
C HIS A 380 -2.59 13.64 0.48
N ALA A 381 -2.60 14.52 1.49
CA ALA A 381 -3.64 15.53 1.66
C ALA A 381 -3.02 16.89 1.97
N THR A 382 -3.37 17.90 1.18
CA THR A 382 -2.92 19.29 1.37
C THR A 382 -4.13 20.19 1.58
N GLN A 383 -4.20 20.84 2.74
CA GLN A 383 -5.31 21.71 3.10
C GLN A 383 -5.12 23.12 2.53
N VAL A 384 -6.17 23.68 1.95
CA VAL A 384 -6.20 25.04 1.40
C VAL A 384 -7.50 25.75 1.74
N SER A 385 -7.46 27.07 1.77
CA SER A 385 -8.64 27.89 2.05
C SER A 385 -9.16 28.52 0.76
N VAL A 386 -10.43 28.32 0.46
CA VAL A 386 -11.14 28.99 -0.62
C VAL A 386 -11.96 30.12 -0.01
N ARG A 387 -11.59 31.36 -0.29
CA ARG A 387 -12.29 32.56 0.18
C ARG A 387 -13.25 33.09 -0.87
N PRO A 388 -14.33 33.77 -0.48
CA PRO A 388 -15.14 34.55 -1.41
C PRO A 388 -14.35 35.75 -1.97
N LEU A 389 -14.92 36.39 -3.00
CA LEU A 389 -14.40 37.62 -3.57
C LEU A 389 -14.40 38.75 -2.54
N GLN A 390 -13.32 39.53 -2.51
CA GLN A 390 -13.25 40.78 -1.75
C GLN A 390 -14.09 41.87 -2.42
N HIS A 391 -14.48 42.89 -1.66
CA HIS A 391 -15.26 44.03 -2.18
C HIS A 391 -14.54 44.80 -3.34
N THR A 392 -13.22 44.65 -3.46
CA THR A 392 -12.42 45.23 -4.55
C THR A 392 -12.41 44.38 -5.82
N GLN A 393 -12.81 43.10 -5.74
CA GLN A 393 -12.69 42.11 -6.82
C GLN A 393 -13.99 41.92 -7.60
N TYR A 394 -15.10 42.52 -7.17
CA TYR A 394 -16.34 42.52 -7.94
C TYR A 394 -16.19 43.33 -9.22
N GLU A 395 -16.86 42.89 -10.28
CA GLU A 395 -16.96 43.63 -11.54
C GLU A 395 -17.54 45.03 -11.30
N ARG A 396 -16.91 46.03 -11.91
CA ARG A 396 -17.32 47.43 -11.83
C ARG A 396 -17.63 47.95 -13.22
N PHE A 397 -18.50 48.96 -13.30
CA PHE A 397 -18.92 49.60 -14.55
C PHE A 397 -19.66 48.62 -15.48
N ILE A 398 -20.62 47.90 -14.91
CA ILE A 398 -21.41 46.89 -15.63
C ILE A 398 -22.29 47.60 -16.67
N PRO A 399 -22.32 47.17 -17.95
CA PRO A 399 -23.11 47.82 -18.99
C PRO A 399 -24.62 47.90 -18.69
N SER A 400 -25.17 46.87 -18.04
CA SER A 400 -26.57 46.86 -17.59
C SER A 400 -26.89 47.94 -16.55
N ALA A 401 -25.88 48.50 -15.88
CA ALA A 401 -26.05 49.51 -14.86
C ALA A 401 -25.81 50.96 -15.36
N TYR A 402 -25.55 51.15 -16.66
CA TYR A 402 -25.37 52.48 -17.25
C TYR A 402 -26.52 53.48 -16.95
N PRO A 403 -27.81 53.10 -16.98
CA PRO A 403 -28.89 54.02 -16.64
C PRO A 403 -28.74 54.62 -15.24
N TYR A 404 -28.31 53.83 -14.25
CA TYR A 404 -28.10 54.29 -12.88
C TYR A 404 -26.90 55.22 -12.77
N TYR A 405 -25.80 54.89 -13.46
CA TYR A 405 -24.61 55.75 -13.49
C TYR A 405 -24.93 57.12 -14.11
N VAL A 406 -25.61 57.13 -15.25
CA VAL A 406 -26.02 58.37 -15.93
C VAL A 406 -27.01 59.17 -15.08
N SER A 407 -27.98 58.53 -14.44
CA SER A 407 -28.94 59.20 -13.56
C SER A 407 -28.26 59.93 -12.40
N ALA A 408 -27.27 59.31 -11.76
CA ALA A 408 -26.54 59.94 -10.65
C ALA A 408 -25.78 61.19 -11.11
N PHE A 409 -25.03 61.10 -12.21
CA PHE A 409 -24.32 62.26 -12.76
C PHE A 409 -25.27 63.34 -13.29
N SER A 410 -26.41 62.95 -13.88
CA SER A 410 -27.43 63.89 -14.34
C SER A 410 -28.02 64.70 -13.18
N MET A 411 -28.31 64.07 -12.03
CA MET A 411 -28.77 64.78 -10.83
C MET A 411 -27.69 65.74 -10.28
N MET A 412 -26.41 65.35 -10.29
CA MET A 412 -25.32 66.23 -9.86
C MET A 412 -25.19 67.47 -10.76
N VAL A 413 -25.26 67.30 -12.08
CA VAL A 413 -25.25 68.41 -13.04
C VAL A 413 -26.49 69.28 -12.88
N GLY A 414 -27.66 68.66 -12.69
CA GLY A 414 -28.92 69.36 -12.45
C GLY A 414 -28.88 70.22 -11.20
N LEU A 415 -28.36 69.69 -10.08
CA LEU A 415 -28.20 70.44 -8.83
C LEU A 415 -27.22 71.61 -8.99
N PHE A 416 -26.11 71.40 -9.70
CA PHE A 416 -25.13 72.44 -9.97
C PHE A 416 -25.74 73.59 -10.79
N LEU A 417 -26.42 73.27 -11.90
CA LEU A 417 -27.11 74.26 -12.73
C LEU A 417 -28.24 74.95 -11.97
N PHE A 418 -29.04 74.20 -11.21
CA PHE A 418 -30.07 74.75 -10.35
C PHE A 418 -29.50 75.74 -9.33
N SER A 419 -28.40 75.42 -8.66
CA SER A 419 -27.75 76.32 -7.72
C SER A 419 -27.27 77.62 -8.39
N PHE A 420 -26.73 77.55 -9.60
CA PHE A 420 -26.34 78.74 -10.37
C PHE A 420 -27.54 79.60 -10.73
N VAL A 421 -28.58 78.99 -11.30
CA VAL A 421 -29.78 79.73 -11.69
C VAL A 421 -30.45 80.32 -10.46
N PHE A 422 -30.65 79.54 -9.40
CA PHE A 422 -31.33 79.97 -8.19
C PHE A 422 -30.62 81.13 -7.47
N LEU A 423 -29.28 81.11 -7.37
CA LEU A 423 -28.53 82.17 -6.70
C LEU A 423 -28.43 83.46 -7.52
N TYR A 424 -28.32 83.35 -8.85
CA TYR A 424 -28.21 84.50 -9.75
C TYR A 424 -29.54 84.88 -10.42
N TYR A 425 -30.66 84.31 -9.96
CA TYR A 425 -31.98 84.64 -10.45
C TYR A 425 -32.33 86.06 -9.99
N LYS A 426 -32.64 86.92 -10.96
CA LYS A 426 -33.17 88.25 -10.69
C LYS A 426 -34.70 88.18 -10.82
N ASP A 427 -35.41 88.35 -9.72
CA ASP A 427 -36.87 88.46 -9.75
C ASP A 427 -37.29 89.66 -10.60
N ASP A 428 -38.21 89.44 -11.54
CA ASP A 428 -38.86 90.53 -12.26
C ASP A 428 -39.80 91.23 -11.29
N THR A 429 -39.37 92.39 -10.76
CA THR A 429 -40.25 93.29 -10.03
C THR A 429 -41.36 93.74 -10.97
N LYS A 430 -42.55 93.16 -10.84
CA LYS A 430 -43.76 93.72 -11.42
C LYS A 430 -43.93 95.14 -10.90
N THR A 431 -43.76 96.13 -11.78
CA THR A 431 -44.21 97.49 -11.57
C THR A 431 -45.70 97.44 -11.24
N LYS A 432 -46.08 97.85 -10.03
CA LYS A 432 -47.48 98.18 -9.72
C LYS A 432 -47.86 99.33 -10.66
N SER A 433 -48.60 99.04 -11.72
CA SER A 433 -49.41 100.04 -12.40
C SER A 433 -50.60 100.36 -11.50
N GLU A 434 -50.71 101.65 -11.18
CA GLU A 434 -51.70 102.40 -10.37
C GLU A 434 -52.93 101.67 -9.82
#